data_AF-A0A9E2BEG4-F1
#
_entry.id   AF-A0A9E2BEG4-F1
#
_cell.length_a   1.000
_cell.length_b   1.000
_cell.length_c   1.000
_cell.angle_alpha   90.00
_cell.angle_beta   90.00
_cell.angle_gamma   90.00
#
_symmetry.space_group_name_H-M   'P 1'
#
loop_
_entity.id
_entity.type
_entity.pdbx_description
1 polymer ?
#
loop_
_entity_poly.entity_id
_entity_poly.type
_entity_poly.pdbx_seq_one_letter_code
_entity_poly.pdbx_strand_id
1 'polypeptide(L)' 'MENILLFILAAVLAVVGIAGLALPAVPGAPLLFVGLVVAAWAEDFAYVGTGTLVVLAILAILT' A
#
# COMPACT_ATOMS: atom_id res chain seq x y z
N MET A 1 -3.79 -14.73 14.56
CA MET A 1 -4.59 -14.98 13.33
C MET A 1 -5.52 -13.82 12.99
N GLU A 2 -5.73 -12.84 13.89
CA GLU A 2 -6.60 -11.67 13.65
C GLU A 2 -6.19 -10.80 12.45
N ASN A 3 -4.91 -10.70 12.11
CA ASN A 3 -4.44 -9.72 11.13
C ASN A 3 -4.26 -10.32 9.71
N ILE A 4 -4.60 -11.60 9.54
CA ILE A 4 -4.40 -12.31 8.26
C ILE A 4 -5.26 -11.70 7.15
N LEU A 5 -6.47 -11.23 7.47
CA LEU A 5 -7.35 -10.54 6.52
C LEU A 5 -6.73 -9.23 6.04
N LEU A 6 -6.10 -8.46 6.94
CA LEU A 6 -5.41 -7.23 6.59
C LEU A 6 -4.22 -7.51 5.67
N PHE A 7 -3.45 -8.56 5.93
CA PHE A 7 -2.36 -8.95 5.05
C PHE A 7 -2.83 -9.42 3.68
N ILE A 8 -3.93 -10.17 3.60
CA ILE A 8 -4.52 -10.57 2.31
C ILE A 8 -4.97 -9.32 1.55
N LEU A 9 -5.68 -8.40 2.22
CA LEU A 9 -6.11 -7.14 1.61
C LEU A 9 -4.92 -6.29 1.14
N ALA A 10 -3.89 -6.15 1.97
CA ALA A 10 -2.66 -5.44 1.64
C ALA A 10 -1.96 -6.05 0.42
N ALA A 11 -1.84 -7.38 0.37
CA ALA A 11 -1.24 -8.09 -0.75
C ALA A 11 -2.04 -7.89 -2.05
N VAL A 12 -3.36 -7.99 -1.99
CA VAL A 12 -4.23 -7.74 -3.15
C VAL A 12 -4.07 -6.31 -3.65
N LEU A 13 -4.16 -5.31 -2.76
CA LEU A 13 -3.99 -3.90 -3.12
C LEU A 13 -2.61 -3.62 -3.70
N ALA A 14 -1.55 -4.19 -3.11
CA ALA A 14 -0.18 -4.02 -3.59
C ALA A 14 0.01 -4.64 -4.99
N VAL A 15 -0.48 -5.86 -5.21
CA VAL A 15 -0.39 -6.54 -6.51
C VAL A 15 -1.17 -5.79 -7.59
N VAL A 16 -2.40 -5.35 -7.28
CA VAL A 16 -3.19 -4.56 -8.23
C VAL A 16 -2.56 -3.19 -8.46
N GLY A 17 -1.97 -2.57 -7.44
CA GLY A 17 -1.24 -1.31 -7.58
C GLY A 17 -0.02 -1.44 -8.48
N ILE A 18 0.79 -2.48 -8.29
CA ILE A 18 1.93 -2.81 -9.16
C ILE A 18 1.45 -3.06 -10.59
N ALA A 19 0.37 -3.83 -10.78
CA ALA A 19 -0.21 -4.03 -12.10
C ALA A 19 -0.70 -2.71 -12.72
N GLY A 20 -1.27 -1.83 -11.90
CA GLY A 20 -1.72 -0.50 -12.31
C GLY A 20 -0.62 0.44 -12.77
N LEU A 21 0.64 0.22 -12.37
CA LEU A 21 1.78 0.96 -12.92
C LEU A 21 2.00 0.67 -14.42
N ALA A 22 1.54 -0.50 -14.91
CA ALA A 22 1.58 -0.87 -16.32
C ALA A 22 0.25 -0.62 -17.05
N LEU A 23 -0.86 -0.50 -16.31
CA LEU A 23 -2.22 -0.38 -16.86
C LEU A 23 -2.71 1.08 -16.77
N PRO A 24 -2.99 1.77 -17.91
CA PRO A 24 -3.28 3.22 -17.91
C PRO A 24 -4.49 3.66 -17.09
N ALA A 25 -5.47 2.78 -16.89
CA ALA A 25 -6.74 3.12 -16.24
C ALA A 25 -6.76 2.85 -14.72
N VAL A 26 -5.72 2.21 -14.18
CA VAL A 26 -5.66 1.83 -12.77
C VAL A 26 -4.72 2.78 -12.05
N PRO A 27 -5.12 3.38 -10.91
CA PRO A 27 -4.26 4.29 -10.15
C PRO A 27 -3.16 3.50 -9.41
N GLY A 28 -2.12 3.09 -10.13
CA GLY A 28 -1.13 2.11 -9.66
C GLY A 28 -0.41 2.50 -8.37
N ALA A 29 0.28 3.65 -8.36
CA ALA A 29 1.01 4.11 -7.19
C ALA A 29 0.11 4.44 -5.99
N PRO A 30 -1.04 5.13 -6.16
CA PRO A 30 -1.99 5.31 -5.06
C PRO A 30 -2.49 3.98 -4.47
N LEU A 31 -2.82 2.99 -5.29
CA LEU A 31 -3.36 1.72 -4.81
C LEU A 31 -2.29 0.89 -4.08
N LEU A 32 -1.05 0.90 -4.60
CA LEU A 32 0.10 0.30 -3.94
C LEU A 32 0.35 0.94 -2.57
N PHE A 33 0.28 2.27 -2.49
CA PHE A 33 0.39 3.00 -1.23
C PHE A 33 -0.66 2.57 -0.21
N VAL A 34 -1.94 2.47 -0.60
CA VAL A 34 -3.00 2.00 0.30
C VAL A 34 -2.71 0.57 0.79
N GLY A 35 -2.22 -0.32 -0.07
CA GLY A 35 -1.79 -1.66 0.33
C GLY A 35 -0.69 -1.64 1.40
N LEU A 36 0.30 -0.76 1.26
CA LEU A 36 1.39 -0.60 2.24
C LEU A 36 0.89 0.00 3.57
N VAL A 37 -0.06 0.93 3.54
CA VAL A 37 -0.70 1.46 4.76
C VAL A 37 -1.44 0.36 5.51
N VAL A 38 -2.18 -0.49 4.79
CA VAL A 38 -2.91 -1.62 5.39
C VAL A 38 -1.95 -2.65 6.00
N ALA A 39 -0.84 -2.96 5.31
CA ALA A 39 0.19 -3.84 5.86
C ALA A 39 0.86 -3.26 7.10
N ALA A 40 1.16 -1.96 7.10
CA ALA A 40 1.75 -1.28 8.24
C ALA A 40 0.80 -1.30 9.45
N TRP A 41 -0.49 -1.04 9.21
CA TRP A 41 -1.50 -1.09 10.27
C TRP A 41 -1.72 -2.51 10.82
N ALA A 42 -1.57 -3.54 9.99
CA ALA A 42 -1.63 -4.94 10.43
C ALA A 42 -0.57 -5.31 11.50
N GLU A 43 0.48 -4.49 11.67
CA GLU A 43 1.51 -4.71 12.67
C GLU A 43 1.70 -3.46 13.56
N ASP A 44 0.64 -2.65 13.73
CA ASP A 44 0.66 -1.42 14.55
C ASP A 44 1.83 -0.47 14.21
N PHE A 45 2.18 -0.43 12.92
CA PHE A 45 3.31 0.35 12.38
C PHE A 45 4.67 -0.03 12.98
N ALA A 46 4.82 -1.26 13.49
CA ALA A 46 6.06 -1.76 14.11
C ALA A 46 7.26 -1.79 13.14
N TYR A 47 7.02 -2.02 11.85
CA TYR A 47 8.06 -2.11 10.82
C TYR A 47 8.08 -0.92 9.86
N VAL A 48 6.89 -0.39 9.51
CA VAL A 48 6.74 0.75 8.59
C VAL A 48 6.06 1.88 9.35
N GLY A 49 6.85 2.87 9.74
CA GLY A 49 6.38 4.02 10.50
C GLY A 49 5.73 5.11 9.63
N THR A 50 5.12 6.08 10.30
CA THR A 50 4.43 7.23 9.69
C THR A 50 5.33 8.05 8.76
N GLY A 51 6.61 8.24 9.10
CA GLY A 51 7.55 8.98 8.25
C GLY A 51 7.72 8.36 6.87
N THR A 52 7.89 7.03 6.80
CA THR A 52 7.97 6.29 5.53
C THR A 52 6.67 6.42 4.74
N LEU A 53 5.53 6.29 5.41
CA LEU A 53 4.22 6.42 4.75
C LEU A 53 3.98 7.84 4.21
N VAL A 54 4.43 8.89 4.88
CA VAL A 54 4.35 10.27 4.36
C VAL A 54 5.16 10.41 3.08
N VAL A 55 6.39 9.89 3.04
CA VAL A 55 7.22 9.91 1.83
C VAL A 55 6.55 9.13 0.71
N LEU A 56 6.06 7.92 0.98
CA LEU A 56 5.36 7.11 0.00
C LEU A 56 4.07 7.78 -0.50
N ALA A 57 3.34 8.47 0.36
CA ALA A 57 2.13 9.22 -0.02
C ALA A 57 2.48 10.36 -0.98
N ILE A 58 3.56 11.11 -0.70
CA ILE A 58 4.04 12.16 -1.60
C ILE A 58 4.42 11.55 -2.94
N LEU A 59 5.20 10.46 -2.95
CA LEU A 59 5.58 9.79 -4.20
C LEU A 59 4.36 9.31 -4.99
N ALA A 60 3.37 8.71 -4.33
CA ALA A 60 2.16 8.22 -4.97
C ALA A 60 1.27 9.32 -5.56
N ILE A 61 1.32 10.54 -5.00
CA ILE A 61 0.59 11.71 -5.54
C ILE A 61 1.31 12.30 -6.75
N LEU A 62 2.63 12.19 -6.80
CA LEU A 62 3.46 12.78 -7.86
C LEU A 62 3.58 11.90 -9.12
N THR A 63 3.01 10.71 -9.11
CA THR A 63 3.04 9.72 -10.21
C THR A 63 1.64 9.47 -10.74
#